data_AF-A0A7S4DK68-F1
#
_entry.id   AF-A0A7S4DK68-F1
#
_cell.length_a   1.000
_cell.length_b   1.000
_cell.length_c   1.000
_cell.angle_alpha   90.00
_cell.angle_beta   90.00
_cell.angle_gamma   90.00
#
_symmetry.space_group_name_H-M   'P 1'
#
loop_
_entity.id
_entity.type
_entity.pdbx_description
1 polymer ?
#
loop_
_entity_poly.entity_id
_entity_poly.type
_entity_poly.pdbx_seq_one_letter_code
_entity_poly.pdbx_strand_id
1 'polypeptide(L)'
;EGGPGGGGGGGDVLKQTLDAMKRPRKKEVSTREKEELVQEFLYQMDRAAAEDARLRKAGAPATRRLQRLDLMVVTLGKKTIQSTLLDFDLLGVVKKWLEPGAPEGE
;
A
#
# COMPACT_ATOMS: atom_id res chain seq x y z
N GLU A 1 18.97 64.35 25.75
CA GLU A 1 18.13 63.33 26.39
C GLU A 1 17.41 62.51 25.33
N GLY A 2 17.25 61.20 25.58
CA GLY A 2 16.32 60.22 24.98
C GLY A 2 16.41 59.98 23.46
N GLY A 3 16.63 58.78 22.91
CA GLY A 3 16.70 57.40 23.39
C GLY A 3 16.52 56.50 22.15
N PRO A 4 17.15 55.31 22.05
CA PRO A 4 17.02 54.47 20.86
C PRO A 4 15.68 53.70 20.90
N GLY A 5 14.78 54.03 19.96
CA GLY A 5 13.52 53.31 19.75
C GLY A 5 13.77 51.95 19.12
N GLY A 6 13.87 50.92 19.97
CA GLY A 6 13.76 49.53 19.55
C GLY A 6 12.30 49.16 19.26
N GLY A 7 12.06 48.44 18.17
CA GLY A 7 10.72 47.96 17.88
C GLY A 7 10.57 47.39 16.47
N GLY A 8 11.10 46.20 16.22
CA GLY A 8 10.92 45.53 14.93
C GLY A 8 11.51 44.12 14.92
N GLY A 9 10.90 43.18 15.65
CA GLY A 9 11.37 41.79 15.66
C GLY A 9 10.35 40.75 16.13
N GLY A 10 9.24 41.15 16.76
CA GLY A 10 8.24 40.21 17.28
C GLY A 10 7.39 39.52 16.20
N GLY A 11 7.10 40.21 15.09
CA GLY A 11 6.23 39.69 14.03
C GLY A 11 6.86 38.55 13.23
N ASP A 12 8.15 38.66 12.92
CA ASP A 12 8.88 37.65 12.14
C ASP A 12 9.12 36.37 12.92
N VAL A 13 9.39 36.49 14.23
CA VAL A 13 9.58 35.34 15.13
C VAL A 13 8.27 34.58 15.33
N LEU A 14 7.14 35.28 15.48
CA LEU A 14 5.83 34.66 15.61
C LEU A 14 5.44 33.90 14.34
N LYS A 15 5.71 34.48 13.15
CA LYS A 15 5.46 33.85 11.85
C LYS A 15 6.32 32.61 11.64
N GLN A 16 7.61 32.66 11.95
CA GLN A 16 8.51 31.50 11.87
C GLN A 16 8.08 30.37 12.79
N THR A 17 7.64 30.69 14.01
CA THR A 17 7.17 29.69 14.97
C THR A 17 5.86 29.03 14.49
N LEU A 18 4.93 29.80 13.91
CA LEU A 18 3.70 29.28 13.32
C LEU A 18 3.96 28.41 12.08
N ASP A 19 4.90 28.78 11.23
CA ASP A 19 5.30 27.99 10.06
C ASP A 19 5.99 26.69 10.46
N ALA A 20 6.82 26.70 11.52
CA ALA A 20 7.46 25.51 12.07
C ALA A 20 6.46 24.55 12.76
N MET A 21 5.31 25.05 13.22
CA MET A 21 4.22 24.23 13.79
C MET A 21 3.28 23.63 12.73
N LYS A 22 3.39 24.02 11.45
CA LYS A 22 2.58 23.43 10.38
C LYS A 22 2.99 21.98 10.17
N ARG A 23 2.09 21.04 10.52
CA ARG A 23 2.27 19.61 10.25
C ARG A 23 2.62 19.39 8.77
N PRO A 24 3.63 18.57 8.45
CA PRO A 24 3.97 18.27 7.07
C PRO A 24 2.76 17.65 6.39
N ARG A 25 2.36 18.20 5.23
CA ARG A 25 1.31 17.60 4.42
C ARG A 25 1.76 16.20 4.02
N LYS A 26 0.92 15.18 4.23
CA LYS A 26 1.16 13.84 3.68
C LYS A 26 1.31 14.00 2.16
N LYS A 27 2.48 13.64 1.64
CA LYS A 27 2.73 13.62 0.20
C LYS A 27 1.73 12.63 -0.41
N GLU A 28 0.86 13.11 -1.28
CA GLU A 28 -0.06 12.23 -1.99
C GLU A 28 0.75 11.36 -2.93
N VAL A 29 0.52 10.05 -2.87
CA VAL A 29 1.12 9.07 -3.77
C VAL A 29 0.59 9.36 -5.17
N SER A 30 1.50 9.57 -6.13
CA SER A 30 1.15 9.85 -7.51
C SER A 30 0.43 8.66 -8.15
N THR A 31 -0.32 8.90 -9.22
CA THR A 31 -1.02 7.84 -9.97
C THR A 31 -0.06 6.73 -10.41
N ARG A 32 1.09 7.11 -10.96
CA ARG A 32 2.13 6.16 -11.39
C ARG A 32 2.65 5.30 -10.25
N GLU A 33 2.95 5.90 -9.10
CA GLU A 33 3.40 5.13 -7.93
C GLU A 33 2.31 4.16 -7.44
N LYS A 34 1.02 4.53 -7.54
CA LYS A 34 -0.09 3.60 -7.22
C LYS A 34 -0.15 2.43 -8.20
N GLU A 35 0.01 2.69 -9.49
CA GLU A 35 0.01 1.65 -10.54
C GLU A 35 1.18 0.68 -10.32
N GLU A 36 2.40 1.18 -10.09
CA GLU A 36 3.57 0.36 -9.81
C GLU A 36 3.37 -0.50 -8.55
N LEU A 37 2.83 0.07 -7.48
CA LEU A 37 2.51 -0.67 -6.24
C LEU A 37 1.44 -1.74 -6.46
N VAL A 38 0.40 -1.44 -7.24
CA VAL A 38 -0.69 -2.38 -7.53
C VAL A 38 -0.20 -3.53 -8.42
N GLN A 39 0.58 -3.24 -9.46
CA GLN A 39 1.13 -4.28 -10.35
C GLN A 39 2.05 -5.23 -9.58
N GLU A 40 2.96 -4.70 -8.77
CA GLU A 40 3.85 -5.52 -7.95
C GLU A 40 3.06 -6.37 -6.94
N PHE A 41 2.06 -5.77 -6.29
CA PHE A 41 1.17 -6.50 -5.39
C PHE A 41 0.48 -7.67 -6.11
N LEU A 42 -0.19 -7.42 -7.24
CA LEU A 42 -0.90 -8.46 -7.99
C LEU A 42 0.04 -9.55 -8.50
N TYR A 43 1.24 -9.19 -8.96
CA TYR A 43 2.26 -10.15 -9.35
C TYR A 43 2.66 -11.09 -8.20
N GLN A 44 2.91 -10.55 -7.01
CA GLN A 44 3.25 -11.39 -5.84
C GLN A 44 2.12 -12.34 -5.45
N MET A 45 0.87 -11.89 -5.60
CA MET A 45 -0.31 -12.67 -5.29
C MET A 45 -0.50 -13.83 -6.28
N ASP A 46 -0.41 -13.55 -7.58
CA ASP A 46 -0.49 -14.59 -8.62
C ASP A 46 0.65 -15.61 -8.47
N ARG A 47 1.87 -15.13 -8.20
CA ARG A 47 3.02 -16.01 -7.95
C ARG A 47 2.80 -16.92 -6.75
N ALA A 48 2.25 -16.41 -5.66
CA ALA A 48 1.96 -17.21 -4.46
C ALA A 48 0.91 -18.31 -4.74
N ALA A 49 -0.14 -17.99 -5.51
CA ALA A 49 -1.14 -18.98 -5.93
C ALA A 49 -0.54 -20.07 -6.84
N ALA A 50 0.31 -19.68 -7.80
CA ALA A 50 0.99 -20.61 -8.70
C ALA A 50 1.94 -21.55 -7.93
N GLU A 51 2.71 -21.01 -6.98
CA GLU A 51 3.63 -21.80 -6.17
C GLU A 51 2.88 -22.78 -5.25
N ASP A 52 1.76 -22.36 -4.64
CA ASP A 52 0.91 -23.27 -3.87
C ASP A 52 0.30 -24.38 -4.73
N ALA A 53 -0.03 -24.10 -6.00
CA ALA A 53 -0.46 -25.13 -6.93
C ALA A 53 0.66 -26.12 -7.25
N ARG A 54 1.90 -25.65 -7.41
CA ARG A 54 3.07 -26.51 -7.61
C ARG A 54 3.37 -27.36 -6.38
N LEU A 55 3.33 -26.79 -5.18
CA LEU A 55 3.58 -27.49 -3.92
C LEU A 55 2.52 -28.56 -3.66
N ARG A 56 1.23 -28.26 -3.89
CA ARG A 56 0.16 -29.28 -3.83
C ARG A 56 0.41 -30.46 -4.77
N LYS A 57 0.77 -30.19 -6.03
CA LYS A 57 1.11 -31.25 -7.00
C LYS A 57 2.32 -32.09 -6.59
N ALA A 58 3.26 -31.48 -5.86
CA ALA A 58 4.44 -32.16 -5.35
C ALA A 58 4.20 -32.86 -3.99
N GLY A 59 2.98 -32.84 -3.43
CA GLY A 59 2.68 -33.38 -2.10
C GLY A 59 3.34 -32.61 -0.95
N ALA A 60 3.73 -31.35 -1.19
CA ALA A 60 4.41 -30.51 -0.22
C ALA A 60 3.44 -29.46 0.39
N PRO A 61 3.69 -28.98 1.62
CA PRO A 61 2.87 -27.96 2.25
C PRO A 61 2.80 -26.66 1.43
N ALA A 62 1.58 -26.28 1.01
CA ALA A 62 1.30 -25.10 0.22
C ALA A 62 0.89 -23.91 1.11
N THR A 63 1.87 -23.23 1.69
CA THR A 63 1.64 -22.14 2.67
C THR A 63 1.90 -20.73 2.11
N ARG A 64 2.19 -20.59 0.82
CA ARG A 64 2.62 -19.31 0.23
C ARG A 64 1.51 -18.28 0.21
N ARG A 65 0.26 -18.69 -0.10
CA ARG A 65 -0.89 -17.78 0.02
C ARG A 65 -1.12 -17.33 1.46
N LEU A 66 -1.00 -18.25 2.42
CA LEU A 66 -1.16 -17.93 3.85
C LEU A 66 -0.13 -16.91 4.33
N GLN A 67 1.14 -17.06 3.92
CA GLN A 67 2.22 -16.11 4.25
C GLN A 67 1.99 -14.70 3.68
N ARG A 68 1.10 -14.55 2.70
CA ARG A 68 0.80 -13.28 2.01
C ARG A 68 -0.57 -12.72 2.37
N LEU A 69 -1.37 -13.45 3.14
CA LEU A 69 -2.76 -13.10 3.43
C LEU A 69 -2.90 -11.75 4.15
N ASP A 70 -2.04 -11.47 5.13
CA ASP A 70 -2.06 -10.21 5.87
C ASP A 70 -1.84 -9.01 4.95
N LEU A 71 -0.88 -9.13 4.02
CA LEU A 71 -0.60 -8.10 3.02
C LEU A 71 -1.81 -7.90 2.09
N MET A 72 -2.48 -8.99 1.69
CA MET A 72 -3.69 -8.91 0.88
C MET A 72 -4.79 -8.13 1.60
N VAL A 73 -5.13 -8.52 2.83
CA VAL A 73 -6.19 -7.88 3.62
C VAL A 73 -5.92 -6.39 3.80
N VAL A 74 -4.68 -6.03 4.17
CA VAL A 74 -4.29 -4.62 4.35
C VAL A 74 -4.37 -3.85 3.04
N THR A 75 -3.93 -4.42 1.93
CA THR A 75 -3.88 -3.74 0.63
C THR A 75 -5.28 -3.53 0.05
N LEU A 76 -6.14 -4.55 0.13
CA LEU A 76 -7.54 -4.48 -0.30
C LEU A 76 -8.36 -3.44 0.48
N GLY A 77 -8.02 -3.23 1.76
CA GLY A 77 -8.65 -2.22 2.61
C GLY A 77 -8.29 -0.77 2.27
N LYS A 78 -7.28 -0.52 1.41
CA LYS A 78 -6.85 0.84 1.09
C LYS A 78 -7.73 1.49 0.01
N LYS A 79 -8.69 2.30 0.45
CA LYS A 79 -9.60 3.08 -0.42
C LYS A 79 -8.87 3.90 -1.50
N THR A 80 -7.69 4.44 -1.20
CA THR A 80 -6.94 5.34 -2.10
C THR A 80 -6.39 4.67 -3.35
N ILE A 81 -6.33 3.33 -3.39
CA ILE A 81 -5.83 2.53 -4.51
C ILE A 81 -6.89 1.57 -5.07
N GLN A 82 -8.14 1.58 -4.56
CA GLN A 82 -9.16 0.63 -4.98
C GLN A 82 -9.50 0.73 -6.47
N SER A 83 -9.61 1.94 -7.02
CA SER A 83 -9.84 2.11 -8.47
C SER A 83 -8.73 1.42 -9.26
N THR A 84 -7.48 1.73 -8.94
CA THR A 84 -6.31 1.13 -9.59
C THR A 84 -6.30 -0.39 -9.43
N LEU A 85 -6.59 -0.93 -8.24
CA LEU A 85 -6.70 -2.38 -8.07
C LEU A 85 -7.73 -3.01 -9.03
N LEU A 86 -8.89 -2.38 -9.20
CA LEU A 86 -9.92 -2.85 -10.12
C LEU A 86 -9.50 -2.72 -11.60
N ASP A 87 -8.84 -1.61 -11.95
CA ASP A 87 -8.32 -1.36 -13.31
C ASP A 87 -7.30 -2.42 -13.74
N PHE A 88 -6.58 -3.02 -12.78
CA PHE A 88 -5.58 -4.06 -13.00
C PHE A 88 -6.09 -5.50 -12.72
N ASP A 89 -7.40 -5.75 -12.78
CA ASP A 89 -8.00 -7.10 -12.64
C ASP A 89 -7.74 -7.79 -11.28
N LEU A 90 -7.82 -7.01 -10.19
CA LEU A 90 -7.77 -7.57 -8.84
C LEU A 90 -8.76 -8.74 -8.65
N LEU A 91 -9.98 -8.62 -9.18
CA LEU A 91 -11.02 -9.62 -8.98
C LEU A 91 -10.66 -10.97 -9.63
N GLY A 92 -9.96 -10.96 -10.77
CA GLY A 92 -9.39 -12.17 -11.37
C GLY A 92 -8.39 -12.85 -10.45
N VAL A 93 -7.48 -12.09 -9.82
CA VAL A 93 -6.50 -12.62 -8.86
C VAL A 93 -7.18 -13.19 -7.61
N VAL A 94 -8.14 -12.47 -7.03
CA VAL A 94 -8.89 -12.92 -5.85
C VAL A 94 -9.69 -14.19 -6.16
N LYS A 95 -10.28 -14.28 -7.35
CA LYS A 95 -10.98 -15.48 -7.80
C LYS A 95 -10.04 -16.69 -7.80
N LYS A 96 -8.88 -16.62 -8.46
CA LYS A 96 -7.88 -17.71 -8.47
C LYS A 96 -7.43 -18.11 -7.05
N TRP A 97 -7.38 -17.14 -6.14
CA TRP A 97 -7.00 -17.37 -4.75
C TRP A 97 -8.04 -18.16 -3.96
N LEU A 98 -9.32 -17.93 -4.24
CA LEU A 98 -10.46 -18.53 -3.55
C LEU A 98 -10.99 -19.79 -4.25
N GLU A 99 -10.62 -20.00 -5.51
CA GLU A 99 -10.94 -21.23 -6.22
C GLU A 99 -10.46 -22.45 -5.41
N PRO A 100 -11.32 -23.47 -5.25
CA PRO A 100 -10.94 -24.67 -4.53
C PRO A 100 -9.71 -25.29 -5.18
N GLY A 101 -8.76 -25.75 -4.36
CA GLY A 101 -7.69 -26.60 -4.86
C GLY A 101 -8.33 -27.83 -5.51
N ALA A 102 -7.83 -28.23 -6.69
CA ALA A 102 -8.28 -29.45 -7.36
C ALA A 102 -8.41 -30.60 -6.34
N PRO A 103 -9.53 -31.36 -6.38
CA PRO A 103 -9.77 -32.42 -5.41
C PRO A 103 -8.59 -33.40 -5.40
N GLU A 104 -8.11 -33.75 -4.20
CA GLU A 104 -7.17 -34.84 -4.04
C GLU A 104 -7.89 -36.14 -4.39
N GLY A 105 -7.68 -36.64 -5.61
CA GLY A 105 -8.26 -37.90 -6.07
C GLY A 105 -8.50 -37.95 -7.57
N GLU A 106 -7.41 -38.03 -8.35
CA GLU A 106 -7.15 -39.10 -9.33
C GLU A 106 -5.65 -39.41 -9.31
#